data_AF-A0A1F8WVY7-F1
#
_entry.id   AF-A0A1F8WVY7-F1
#
_cell.length_a   1.000
_cell.length_b   1.000
_cell.length_c   1.000
_cell.angle_alpha   90.00
_cell.angle_beta   90.00
_cell.angle_gamma   90.00
#
_symmetry.space_group_name_H-M   'P 1'
#
loop_
_entity.id
_entity.type
_entity.pdbx_description
1 polymer ?
#
loop_
_entity_poly.entity_id
_entity_poly.type
_entity_poly.pdbx_seq_one_letter_code
_entity_poly.pdbx_strand_id
1 'polypeptide(L)'
;MIDKDGEIVASWSKVADLDMELIGAHYEIVLDAAVEAAFGCGGTVSSITISTDTAKIAILAIKEEYCLVLALDRAAPSGKVMLEAARAVETIKEEMG
;
A
#
# COMPACT_ATOMS: atom_id res chain seq x y z
N MET A 1 7.18 -3.10 1.82
CA MET A 1 6.65 -4.15 0.95
C MET A 1 6.31 -5.32 1.83
N ILE A 2 5.12 -5.86 1.63
CA ILE A 2 4.56 -6.92 2.45
C ILE A 2 4.10 -8.01 1.49
N ASP A 3 4.27 -9.27 1.87
CA ASP A 3 3.81 -10.41 1.07
C ASP A 3 2.30 -10.65 1.27
N LYS A 4 1.82 -11.88 1.10
CA LYS A 4 0.42 -12.27 1.31
C LYS A 4 0.14 -12.83 2.70
N ASP A 5 1.16 -13.06 3.51
CA ASP A 5 0.99 -13.70 4.82
C ASP A 5 1.09 -12.66 5.95
N GLY A 6 1.22 -11.38 5.60
CA GLY A 6 1.42 -10.31 6.58
C GLY A 6 2.86 -9.84 6.70
N GLU A 7 3.81 -10.52 6.06
CA GLU A 7 5.22 -10.45 6.42
C GLU A 7 5.98 -9.35 5.68
N ILE A 8 6.77 -8.60 6.43
CA ILE A 8 7.58 -7.50 5.88
C ILE A 8 8.78 -8.08 5.14
N VAL A 9 8.67 -8.19 3.82
CA VAL A 9 9.76 -8.68 2.95
C VAL A 9 10.78 -7.60 2.59
N ALA A 10 10.40 -6.32 2.66
CA ALA A 10 11.33 -5.20 2.53
C ALA A 10 10.76 -3.94 3.17
N SER A 11 11.60 -3.19 3.90
CA SER A 11 11.23 -1.91 4.50
C SER A 11 12.31 -0.86 4.25
N TRP A 12 11.86 0.38 4.12
CA TRP A 12 12.73 1.54 4.06
C TRP A 12 12.02 2.71 4.72
N SER A 13 12.76 3.49 5.51
CA SER A 13 12.25 4.70 6.11
C SER A 13 13.31 5.79 6.10
N LYS A 14 12.86 7.03 5.86
CA LYS A 14 13.67 8.23 6.04
C LYS A 14 13.73 8.67 7.52
N VAL A 15 12.76 8.25 8.33
CA VAL A 15 12.61 8.61 9.74
C VAL A 15 12.81 7.34 10.57
N ALA A 16 13.64 7.41 11.62
CA ALA A 16 13.78 6.29 12.54
C ALA A 16 12.43 5.98 13.22
N ASP A 17 12.18 4.69 13.51
CA ASP A 17 11.09 4.20 14.36
C ASP A 17 9.65 4.36 13.84
N LEU A 18 9.43 4.40 12.52
CA LEU A 18 8.08 4.15 12.02
C LEU A 18 7.78 2.65 12.07
N ASP A 19 7.06 2.24 13.11
CA ASP A 19 6.64 0.86 13.30
C ASP A 19 5.59 0.46 12.26
N MET A 20 6.02 -0.33 11.27
CA MET A 20 5.15 -0.87 10.22
C MET A 20 4.50 -2.21 10.63
N GLU A 21 4.85 -2.80 11.78
CA GLU A 21 4.33 -4.11 12.19
C GLU A 21 2.81 -4.09 12.36
N LEU A 22 2.25 -2.99 12.90
CA LEU A 22 0.80 -2.84 13.07
C LEU A 22 0.05 -2.73 11.72
N ILE A 23 0.70 -2.23 10.68
CA ILE A 23 0.11 -2.09 9.34
C ILE A 23 0.18 -3.43 8.59
N GLY A 24 1.26 -4.19 8.79
CA GLY A 24 1.43 -5.53 8.22
C GLY A 24 0.36 -6.53 8.66
N ALA A 25 -0.02 -6.56 9.93
CA ALA A 25 -1.03 -7.52 10.40
C ALA A 25 -2.47 -7.22 9.93
N HIS A 26 -2.73 -6.02 9.38
CA HIS A 26 -4.10 -5.56 9.12
C HIS A 26 -4.35 -5.10 7.67
N TYR A 27 -3.33 -5.01 6.80
CA TYR A 27 -3.57 -4.58 5.41
C TYR A 27 -4.39 -5.59 4.62
N GLU A 28 -4.28 -6.90 4.89
CA GLU A 28 -5.07 -7.91 4.19
C GLU A 28 -6.56 -7.66 4.38
N ILE A 29 -6.99 -7.53 5.64
CA ILE A 29 -8.38 -7.24 5.99
C ILE A 29 -8.87 -5.95 5.32
N VAL A 30 -8.01 -4.93 5.28
CA VAL A 30 -8.32 -3.63 4.67
C VAL A 30 -8.39 -3.71 3.14
N LEU A 31 -7.46 -4.43 2.51
CA LEU A 31 -7.37 -4.60 1.07
C LEU A 31 -8.50 -5.49 0.56
N ASP A 32 -8.76 -6.61 1.23
CA ASP A 32 -9.86 -7.53 0.94
C ASP A 32 -11.20 -6.82 1.06
N ALA A 33 -11.44 -6.10 2.16
CA ALA A 33 -12.68 -5.34 2.33
C ALA A 33 -12.88 -4.28 1.23
N ALA A 34 -11.81 -3.64 0.78
CA ALA A 34 -11.87 -2.67 -0.31
C ALA A 34 -12.06 -3.32 -1.69
N VAL A 35 -11.44 -4.49 -1.91
CA VAL A 35 -11.62 -5.30 -3.12
C VAL A 35 -13.06 -5.82 -3.17
N GLU A 36 -13.60 -6.38 -2.09
CA GLU A 36 -15.01 -6.78 -1.97
C GLU A 36 -15.96 -5.61 -2.24
N ALA A 37 -15.70 -4.45 -1.62
CA ALA A 37 -16.51 -3.26 -1.85
C ALA A 37 -16.48 -2.81 -3.33
N ALA A 38 -15.33 -2.88 -3.99
CA ALA A 38 -15.20 -2.50 -5.39
C ALA A 38 -15.79 -3.53 -6.36
N PHE A 39 -15.71 -4.82 -6.03
CA PHE A 39 -16.41 -5.88 -6.78
C PHE A 39 -17.92 -5.67 -6.74
N GLY A 40 -18.47 -5.25 -5.60
CA GLY A 40 -19.88 -4.83 -5.48
C GLY A 40 -20.25 -3.65 -6.39
N CYS A 41 -19.27 -2.84 -6.77
CA CYS A 41 -19.42 -1.71 -7.70
C CYS A 41 -18.98 -2.03 -9.15
N GLY A 42 -18.59 -3.28 -9.45
CA GLY A 42 -18.15 -3.71 -10.78
C GLY A 42 -16.75 -3.23 -11.20
N GLY A 43 -15.90 -2.84 -10.25
CA GLY A 43 -14.53 -2.38 -10.50
C GLY A 43 -13.48 -3.27 -9.85
N THR A 44 -12.22 -3.10 -10.28
CA THR A 44 -11.04 -3.68 -9.60
C THR A 44 -10.30 -2.58 -8.85
N VAL A 45 -9.86 -2.88 -7.62
CA VAL A 45 -9.05 -1.96 -6.81
C VAL A 45 -7.60 -2.39 -6.87
N SER A 46 -6.77 -1.57 -7.51
CA SER A 46 -5.31 -1.75 -7.54
C SER A 46 -4.59 -0.92 -6.47
N SER A 47 -5.27 0.05 -5.87
CA SER A 47 -4.70 0.92 -4.84
C SER A 47 -5.75 1.53 -3.92
N ILE A 48 -5.38 1.73 -2.66
CA ILE A 48 -6.19 2.36 -1.62
C ILE A 48 -5.36 3.46 -0.97
N THR A 49 -6.00 4.57 -0.63
CA THR A 49 -5.42 5.58 0.25
C THR A 49 -6.32 5.80 1.46
N ILE A 50 -5.79 5.56 2.64
CA ILE A 50 -6.43 5.85 3.92
C ILE A 50 -5.83 7.13 4.45
N SER A 51 -6.67 8.10 4.78
CA SER A 51 -6.22 9.39 5.28
C SER A 51 -6.84 9.66 6.64
N THR A 52 -6.01 9.74 7.69
CA THR A 52 -6.41 10.16 9.03
C THR A 52 -6.14 11.66 9.19
N ASP A 53 -6.53 12.24 10.32
CA ASP A 53 -6.19 13.63 10.67
C ASP A 53 -4.68 13.92 10.65
N THR A 54 -3.87 12.92 10.98
CA THR A 54 -2.43 13.04 11.26
C THR A 54 -1.55 12.42 10.17
N ALA A 55 -2.04 11.44 9.43
CA ALA A 55 -1.23 10.67 8.49
C ALA A 55 -2.04 10.23 7.26
N LYS A 56 -1.30 9.72 6.27
CA LYS A 56 -1.85 9.00 5.13
C LYS A 56 -1.14 7.68 4.97
N ILE A 57 -1.90 6.65 4.66
CA ILE A 57 -1.40 5.34 4.30
C ILE A 57 -1.86 5.07 2.87
N ALA A 58 -0.94 4.66 2.01
CA ALA A 58 -1.27 4.16 0.68
C ALA A 58 -0.88 2.68 0.59
N ILE A 59 -1.78 1.87 0.05
CA ILE A 59 -1.58 0.44 -0.19
C ILE A 59 -1.79 0.22 -1.69
N LEU A 60 -0.83 -0.39 -2.36
CA LEU A 60 -0.89 -0.69 -3.78
C LEU A 60 -0.58 -2.16 -4.02
N ALA A 61 -1.41 -2.85 -4.79
CA ALA A 61 -1.16 -4.22 -5.20
C ALA A 61 -0.03 -4.25 -6.24
N ILE A 62 0.92 -5.18 -6.07
CA ILE A 62 2.05 -5.40 -6.99
C ILE A 62 1.76 -6.63 -7.86
N LYS A 63 1.77 -7.82 -7.29
CA LYS A 63 1.34 -9.09 -7.93
C LYS A 63 0.37 -9.79 -6.98
N GLU A 64 -0.15 -10.96 -7.37
CA GLU A 64 -1.14 -11.73 -6.60
C GLU A 64 -0.76 -11.99 -5.13
N GLU A 65 0.51 -11.80 -4.75
CA GLU A 65 1.02 -12.11 -3.42
C GLU A 65 1.79 -10.96 -2.74
N TYR A 66 1.80 -9.74 -3.30
CA TYR A 66 2.60 -8.65 -2.75
C TYR A 66 1.92 -7.29 -2.82
N CYS A 67 2.13 -6.49 -1.78
CA CYS A 67 1.71 -5.10 -1.74
C CYS A 67 2.82 -4.13 -1.36
N LEU A 68 2.74 -2.93 -1.92
CA LEU A 68 3.51 -1.78 -1.51
C LEU A 68 2.69 -0.98 -0.50
N VAL A 69 3.22 -0.82 0.71
CA VAL A 69 2.64 0.03 1.75
C VAL A 69 3.51 1.26 1.95
N LEU A 70 2.89 2.43 1.91
CA LEU A 70 3.54 3.72 2.14
C LEU A 70 2.83 4.44 3.28
N ALA A 71 3.59 4.82 4.31
CA ALA A 71 3.14 5.76 5.31
C ALA A 71 3.69 7.15 5.00
N LEU A 72 2.83 8.15 5.07
CA LEU A 72 3.08 9.49 4.59
C LEU A 72 2.58 10.51 5.60
N ASP A 73 3.29 11.64 5.66
CA ASP A 73 2.79 12.82 6.36
C ASP A 73 1.47 13.29 5.73
N ARG A 74 0.54 13.79 6.55
CA ARG A 74 -0.74 14.34 6.10
C ARG A 74 -0.58 15.41 5.02
N ALA A 75 0.45 16.24 5.11
CA ALA A 75 0.74 17.32 4.16
C ALA A 75 1.25 16.81 2.80
N ALA A 76 1.60 15.52 2.69
CA ALA A 76 2.06 14.94 1.43
C ALA A 76 1.00 15.09 0.33
N PRO A 77 1.35 15.57 -0.88
CA PRO A 77 0.41 15.73 -1.98
C PRO A 77 -0.05 14.37 -2.51
N SER A 78 -1.28 13.95 -2.18
CA SER A 78 -1.78 12.60 -2.47
C SER A 78 -1.63 12.21 -3.95
N GLY A 79 -1.99 13.10 -4.88
CA GLY A 79 -1.91 12.79 -6.31
C GLY A 79 -0.48 12.52 -6.79
N LYS A 80 0.50 13.32 -6.33
CA LYS A 80 1.91 13.11 -6.69
C LYS A 80 2.45 11.83 -6.05
N VAL A 81 2.13 11.59 -4.78
CA VAL A 81 2.54 10.37 -4.09
C VAL A 81 2.00 9.15 -4.83
N MET A 82 0.71 9.10 -5.14
CA MET A 82 0.12 7.94 -5.82
C MET A 82 0.68 7.73 -7.21
N LEU A 83 1.03 8.80 -7.94
CA LEU A 83 1.68 8.70 -9.24
C LEU A 83 3.07 8.06 -9.12
N GLU A 84 3.91 8.52 -8.19
CA GLU A 84 5.25 7.94 -8.00
C GLU A 84 5.18 6.53 -7.42
N ALA A 85 4.22 6.26 -6.53
CA ALA A 85 3.97 4.93 -5.99
C ALA A 85 3.56 3.94 -7.08
N ALA A 86 2.67 4.34 -7.99
CA ALA A 86 2.27 3.52 -9.12
C ALA A 86 3.47 3.20 -10.04
N ARG A 87 4.33 4.19 -10.31
CA ARG A 87 5.58 3.95 -11.07
C ARG A 87 6.51 2.97 -10.38
N ALA A 88 6.70 3.12 -9.07
CA ALA A 88 7.51 2.20 -8.28
C ALA A 88 6.94 0.77 -8.35
N VAL A 89 5.62 0.62 -8.25
CA VAL A 89 4.95 -0.69 -8.41
C VAL A 89 5.23 -1.29 -9.77
N GLU A 90 5.11 -0.54 -10.87
CA GLU A 90 5.42 -1.05 -12.21
C GLU A 90 6.89 -1.47 -12.33
N THR A 91 7.83 -0.67 -11.82
CA THR A 91 9.25 -1.04 -11.79
C THR A 91 9.51 -2.32 -10.98
N ILE A 92 8.89 -2.45 -9.80
CA ILE A 92 9.03 -3.65 -8.98
C ILE A 92 8.44 -4.87 -9.70
N LYS A 93 7.27 -4.73 -10.35
CA LYS A 93 6.68 -5.82 -11.14
C LYS A 93 7.64 -6.31 -12.22
N GLU A 94 8.26 -5.40 -12.96
CA GLU A 94 9.25 -5.72 -14.00
C GLU A 94 10.48 -6.44 -13.42
N GLU A 95 10.99 -6.00 -12.26
CA GLU A 95 12.12 -6.63 -11.59
C GLU A 95 11.80 -8.04 -11.06
N MET A 96 10.53 -8.31 -10.73
CA MET A 96 10.05 -9.61 -10.26
C MET A 96 9.77 -10.63 -11.38
N GLY A 97 9.89 -10.25 -12.66
CA GLY A 97 9.53 -11.10 -13.82
C GLY A 97 8.04 -11.19 -14.05
#